data_AF-A0A0M0KZK7-F1
#
_entry.id   AF-A0A0M0KZK7-F1
#
_cell.length_a   1.000
_cell.length_b   1.000
_cell.length_c   1.000
_cell.angle_alpha   90.00
_cell.angle_beta   90.00
_cell.angle_gamma   90.00
#
_symmetry.space_group_name_H-M   'P 1'
#
loop_
_entity.id
_entity.type
_entity.pdbx_description
1 polymer ?
#
loop_
_entity_poly.entity_id
_entity_poly.type
_entity_poly.pdbx_seq_one_letter_code
_entity_poly.pdbx_strand_id
1 'polypeptide(L)'
;MLSKKAEQFLTDLHLYLTTYGKNEQEIKDIVEELRDHLIEAEQRGKNIDDITGGSPKSYMKQVKNEMQTDKKEILSLLMLFFPLSIAYIILPDAVQGEAAYTLLEMIGYLSIFAIGLILFIVIARLDSLKVLSSSAQMVLYGIGGGLPLVLFIAIKLLNKWLELTPVWTATPLQNNLIIIVCSLYFIVCSIMMKTWSTIVVPLLIIVPTPIASYFTDSEKSQAIISASILMGGSLLISLYLFFQMKRDMKETQ
;
A
#
# COMPACT_ATOMS: atom_id res chain seq x y z
N MET A 1 -5.42 -32.33 -1.20
CA MET A 1 -5.44 -30.93 -1.66
C MET A 1 -6.80 -30.36 -1.32
N LEU A 2 -6.84 -29.09 -0.89
CA LEU A 2 -8.07 -28.41 -0.49
C LEU A 2 -8.87 -27.93 -1.70
N SER A 3 -10.17 -27.78 -1.53
CA SER A 3 -10.99 -27.04 -2.50
C SER A 3 -10.61 -25.56 -2.55
N LYS A 4 -10.78 -24.93 -3.72
CA LYS A 4 -10.55 -23.47 -3.88
C LYS A 4 -11.39 -22.63 -2.92
N LYS A 5 -12.60 -23.09 -2.57
CA LYS A 5 -13.49 -22.39 -1.62
C LYS A 5 -12.87 -22.39 -0.21
N ALA A 6 -12.26 -23.51 0.20
CA ALA A 6 -11.61 -23.64 1.50
C ALA A 6 -10.31 -22.83 1.60
N GLU A 7 -9.46 -22.87 0.57
CA GLU A 7 -8.25 -22.03 0.53
C GLU A 7 -8.57 -20.54 0.55
N GLN A 8 -9.59 -20.12 -0.19
CA GLN A 8 -10.00 -18.73 -0.19
C GLN A 8 -10.51 -18.29 1.18
N PHE A 9 -11.29 -19.14 1.88
CA PHE A 9 -11.72 -18.83 3.24
C PHE A 9 -10.56 -18.69 4.23
N LEU A 10 -9.54 -19.55 4.16
CA LEU A 10 -8.35 -19.42 5.01
C LEU A 10 -7.61 -18.10 4.73
N THR A 11 -7.54 -17.70 3.46
CA THR A 11 -6.96 -16.41 3.04
C THR A 11 -7.76 -15.24 3.58
N ASP A 12 -9.10 -15.32 3.47
CA ASP A 12 -10.02 -14.31 4.00
C ASP A 12 -9.91 -14.19 5.54
N LEU A 13 -9.79 -15.32 6.24
CA LEU A 13 -9.59 -15.37 7.69
C LEU A 13 -8.27 -14.69 8.10
N HIS A 14 -7.17 -15.04 7.45
CA HIS A 14 -5.86 -14.44 7.68
C HIS A 14 -5.90 -12.92 7.50
N LEU A 15 -6.45 -12.45 6.37
CA LEU A 15 -6.61 -11.02 6.09
C LEU A 15 -7.49 -10.32 7.13
N TYR A 16 -8.64 -10.91 7.46
CA TYR A 16 -9.56 -10.36 8.45
C TYR A 16 -8.86 -10.16 9.79
N LEU A 17 -8.22 -11.18 10.33
CA LEU A 17 -7.55 -11.09 11.63
C LEU A 17 -6.41 -10.07 11.62
N THR A 18 -5.63 -10.03 10.53
CA THR A 18 -4.56 -9.04 10.31
C THR A 18 -5.09 -7.61 10.39
N THR A 19 -6.23 -7.33 9.75
CA THR A 19 -6.82 -5.97 9.80
C THR A 19 -7.34 -5.56 11.18
N TYR A 20 -7.55 -6.49 12.10
CA TYR A 20 -7.85 -6.21 13.52
C TYR A 20 -6.59 -6.19 14.40
N GLY A 21 -5.41 -6.33 13.78
CA GLY A 21 -4.11 -6.33 14.47
C GLY A 21 -4.00 -7.49 15.45
N LYS A 22 -4.50 -8.67 15.07
CA LYS A 22 -4.23 -9.90 15.82
C LYS A 22 -2.79 -10.34 15.58
N ASN A 23 -2.23 -11.08 16.53
CA ASN A 23 -0.84 -11.50 16.47
C ASN A 23 -0.58 -12.40 15.26
N GLU A 24 0.38 -12.04 14.40
CA GLU A 24 0.63 -12.74 13.13
C GLU A 24 1.00 -14.21 13.31
N GLN A 25 1.71 -14.57 14.38
CA GLN A 25 2.05 -15.97 14.65
C GLN A 25 0.81 -16.77 15.06
N GLU A 26 0.00 -16.23 15.97
CA GLU A 26 -1.27 -16.84 16.39
C GLU A 26 -2.23 -16.99 15.20
N ILE A 27 -2.29 -16.02 14.28
CA ILE A 27 -3.07 -16.13 13.04
C ILE A 27 -2.59 -17.33 12.22
N LYS A 28 -1.27 -17.48 12.02
CA LYS A 28 -0.71 -18.59 11.22
C LYS A 28 -1.02 -19.94 11.84
N ASP A 29 -0.82 -20.07 13.14
CA ASP A 29 -1.06 -21.32 13.86
C ASP A 29 -2.53 -21.74 13.72
N ILE A 30 -3.48 -20.81 13.91
CA ILE A 30 -4.93 -21.08 13.74
C ILE A 30 -5.25 -21.42 12.28
N VAL A 31 -4.67 -20.72 11.32
CA VAL A 31 -4.91 -20.97 9.88
C VAL A 31 -4.36 -22.32 9.44
N GLU A 32 -3.20 -22.74 9.95
CA GLU A 32 -2.61 -24.06 9.68
C GLU A 32 -3.41 -25.18 10.34
N GLU A 33 -3.80 -25.05 11.61
CA GLU A 33 -4.66 -26.04 12.28
C GLU A 33 -6.00 -26.19 11.55
N LEU A 34 -6.61 -25.08 11.17
CA LEU A 34 -7.88 -25.09 10.44
C LEU A 34 -7.74 -25.68 9.03
N ARG A 35 -6.58 -25.48 8.39
CA ARG A 35 -6.25 -26.10 7.10
C ARG A 35 -6.25 -27.62 7.20
N ASP A 36 -5.62 -28.18 8.23
CA ASP A 36 -5.58 -29.63 8.44
C ASP A 36 -6.98 -30.20 8.70
N HIS A 37 -7.78 -29.52 9.54
CA HIS A 37 -9.18 -29.90 9.77
C HIS A 37 -10.05 -29.86 8.51
N LEU A 38 -9.85 -28.86 7.64
CA LEU A 38 -10.56 -28.76 6.37
C LEU A 38 -10.17 -29.89 5.41
N ILE A 39 -8.89 -30.28 5.36
CA ILE A 39 -8.41 -31.41 4.56
C ILE A 39 -9.10 -32.71 5.02
N GLU A 40 -9.12 -32.98 6.32
CA GLU A 40 -9.78 -34.18 6.86
C GLU A 40 -11.29 -34.18 6.62
N ALA A 41 -11.94 -33.03 6.76
CA ALA A 41 -13.38 -32.91 6.54
C ALA A 41 -13.76 -33.14 5.08
N GLU A 42 -13.02 -32.56 4.13
CA GLU A 42 -13.24 -32.75 2.70
C GLU A 42 -13.00 -34.21 2.27
N GLN A 43 -12.00 -34.88 2.85
CA GLN A 43 -11.78 -36.33 2.64
C GLN A 43 -12.98 -37.18 3.10
N ARG A 44 -13.73 -36.71 4.09
CA ARG A 44 -14.96 -37.35 4.59
C ARG A 44 -16.22 -36.89 3.88
N GLY A 45 -16.08 -36.12 2.79
CA GLY A 45 -17.20 -35.60 2.00
C GLY A 45 -17.95 -34.43 2.63
N LYS A 46 -17.42 -33.82 3.69
CA LYS A 46 -17.97 -32.60 4.30
C LYS A 46 -17.44 -31.37 3.58
N ASN A 47 -18.21 -30.29 3.60
CA ASN A 47 -17.82 -29.01 3.01
C ASN A 47 -17.51 -27.98 4.11
N ILE A 48 -16.93 -26.84 3.72
CA ILE A 48 -16.61 -25.74 4.61
C ILE A 48 -17.82 -25.19 5.38
N ASP A 49 -19.01 -25.32 4.81
CA ASP A 49 -20.25 -24.88 5.44
C ASP A 49 -20.56 -25.76 6.68
N ASP A 50 -20.11 -27.02 6.71
CA ASP A 50 -20.24 -27.93 7.85
C ASP A 50 -19.29 -27.56 9.01
N ILE A 51 -18.14 -26.96 8.70
CA ILE A 51 -17.15 -26.52 9.69
C ILE A 51 -17.51 -25.13 10.24
N THR A 52 -17.95 -24.24 9.36
CA THR A 52 -18.31 -22.85 9.72
C THR A 52 -19.74 -22.70 10.26
N GLY A 53 -20.49 -23.79 10.38
CA GLY A 53 -21.89 -23.77 10.84
C GLY A 53 -22.81 -22.98 9.92
N GLY A 54 -22.53 -22.98 8.62
CA GLY A 54 -23.29 -22.24 7.60
C GLY A 54 -23.00 -20.74 7.53
N SER A 55 -22.13 -20.19 8.37
CA SER A 55 -21.75 -18.76 8.34
C SER A 55 -20.25 -18.54 8.54
N PRO A 56 -19.46 -18.50 7.44
CA PRO A 56 -18.04 -18.14 7.48
C PRO A 56 -17.75 -16.82 8.22
N LYS A 57 -18.62 -15.81 8.05
CA LYS A 57 -18.52 -14.51 8.72
C LYS A 57 -18.63 -14.63 10.23
N SER A 58 -19.60 -15.43 10.71
CA SER A 58 -19.81 -15.63 12.15
C SER A 58 -18.61 -16.35 12.76
N TYR A 59 -18.08 -17.36 12.06
CA TYR A 59 -16.88 -18.08 12.46
C TYR A 59 -15.66 -17.15 12.57
N MET A 60 -15.36 -16.35 11.54
CA MET A 60 -14.26 -15.37 11.58
C MET A 60 -14.38 -14.40 12.75
N LYS A 61 -15.60 -13.94 13.05
CA LYS A 61 -15.87 -13.04 14.17
C LYS A 61 -15.63 -13.73 15.53
N GLN A 62 -15.97 -15.00 15.66
CA GLN A 62 -15.73 -15.80 16.85
C GLN A 62 -14.23 -15.94 17.11
N VAL A 63 -13.46 -16.43 16.13
CA VAL A 63 -12.00 -16.55 16.21
C VAL A 63 -11.36 -15.22 16.61
N LYS A 64 -11.76 -14.13 15.94
CA LYS A 64 -11.28 -12.77 16.25
C LYS A 64 -11.58 -12.31 17.68
N ASN A 65 -12.67 -12.77 18.30
CA ASN A 65 -13.01 -12.42 19.68
C ASN A 65 -12.21 -13.23 20.71
N GLU A 66 -11.72 -14.42 20.34
CA GLU A 66 -10.93 -15.29 21.21
C GLU A 66 -9.44 -14.90 21.22
N MET A 67 -8.94 -14.30 20.13
CA MET A 67 -7.55 -13.86 20.00
C MET A 67 -7.26 -12.51 20.67
N GLN A 68 -6.01 -12.32 21.13
CA GLN A 68 -5.54 -11.02 21.63
C GLN A 68 -5.07 -10.10 20.50
N THR A 69 -5.22 -8.78 20.71
CA THR A 69 -4.71 -7.78 19.76
C THR A 69 -3.27 -7.43 20.10
N ASP A 70 -2.37 -7.57 19.12
CA ASP A 70 -0.97 -7.26 19.25
C ASP A 70 -0.70 -5.79 18.89
N LYS A 71 -0.69 -4.93 19.91
CA LYS A 71 -0.39 -3.50 19.74
C LYS A 71 1.04 -3.25 19.26
N LYS A 72 1.98 -4.16 19.55
CA LYS A 72 3.39 -4.02 19.17
C LYS A 72 3.56 -4.24 17.67
N GLU A 73 2.88 -5.23 17.10
CA GLU A 73 2.89 -5.46 15.66
C GLU A 73 2.26 -4.29 14.90
N ILE A 74 1.13 -3.76 15.36
CA ILE A 74 0.51 -2.55 14.79
C ILE A 74 1.48 -1.38 14.81
N LEU A 75 2.16 -1.16 15.95
CA LEU A 75 3.14 -0.09 16.08
C LEU A 75 4.35 -0.29 15.15
N SER A 76 4.84 -1.53 15.03
CA SER A 76 5.94 -1.87 14.12
C SER A 76 5.56 -1.59 12.66
N LEU A 77 4.33 -1.91 12.26
CA LEU A 77 3.81 -1.61 10.93
C LEU A 77 3.78 -0.10 10.69
N LEU A 78 3.21 0.66 11.64
CA LEU A 78 3.15 2.12 11.55
C LEU A 78 4.54 2.73 11.47
N MET A 79 5.49 2.23 12.26
CA MET A 79 6.87 2.72 12.30
C MET A 79 7.62 2.44 10.99
N LEU A 80 7.22 1.42 10.22
CA LEU A 80 7.77 1.15 8.90
C LEU A 80 7.13 2.05 7.82
N PHE A 81 5.80 2.09 7.76
CA PHE A 81 5.06 2.75 6.68
C PHE A 81 5.02 4.27 6.81
N PHE A 82 5.02 4.82 8.03
CA PHE A 82 4.96 6.27 8.23
C PHE A 82 6.22 6.98 7.68
N PRO A 83 7.46 6.62 8.09
CA PRO A 83 8.65 7.23 7.51
C PRO A 83 8.79 6.95 6.01
N LEU A 84 8.30 5.79 5.54
CA LEU A 84 8.29 5.47 4.12
C LEU A 84 7.45 6.46 3.33
N SER A 85 6.24 6.77 3.81
CA SER A 85 5.36 7.75 3.17
C SER A 85 5.98 9.15 3.12
N ILE A 86 6.69 9.55 4.19
CA ILE A 86 7.42 10.82 4.24
C ILE A 86 8.57 10.80 3.23
N ALA A 87 9.34 9.72 3.15
CA ALA A 87 10.46 9.59 2.21
C ALA A 87 10.00 9.73 0.74
N TYR A 88 8.81 9.22 0.41
CA TYR A 88 8.21 9.38 -0.93
C TYR A 88 7.87 10.82 -1.29
N ILE A 89 7.57 11.65 -0.29
CA ILE A 89 7.24 13.06 -0.50
C ILE A 89 8.52 13.89 -0.56
N ILE A 90 9.45 13.68 0.39
CA ILE A 90 10.61 14.56 0.55
C ILE A 90 11.72 14.26 -0.44
N LEU A 91 11.93 12.99 -0.82
CA LEU A 91 13.04 12.65 -1.71
C LEU A 91 12.98 13.36 -3.07
N PRO A 92 11.84 13.39 -3.81
CA PRO A 92 11.78 14.10 -5.09
C PRO A 92 12.07 15.60 -4.98
N ASP A 93 11.56 16.25 -3.92
CA ASP A 93 11.77 17.68 -3.69
C ASP A 93 13.25 17.96 -3.31
N ALA A 94 13.85 17.09 -2.51
CA ALA A 94 15.26 17.20 -2.11
C ALA A 94 16.22 17.00 -3.29
N VAL A 95 15.93 16.07 -4.20
CA VAL A 95 16.73 15.86 -5.43
C VAL A 95 16.67 17.09 -6.35
N GLN A 96 15.53 17.78 -6.40
CA GLN A 96 15.37 19.01 -7.17
C GLN A 96 15.97 20.24 -6.45
N GLY A 97 16.36 20.10 -5.18
CA GLY A 97 16.88 21.21 -4.38
C GLY A 97 15.78 22.14 -3.83
N GLU A 98 14.51 21.76 -3.98
CA GLU A 98 13.33 22.57 -3.70
C GLU A 98 12.55 22.10 -2.46
N ALA A 99 13.16 21.29 -1.59
CA ALA A 99 12.50 20.79 -0.37
C ALA A 99 12.14 21.95 0.57
N ALA A 100 10.89 22.38 0.45
CA ALA A 100 10.29 23.46 1.20
C ALA A 100 8.83 23.11 1.51
N TYR A 101 8.44 23.25 2.78
CA TYR A 101 7.10 22.84 3.23
C TYR A 101 6.43 23.91 4.06
N THR A 102 5.14 24.13 3.78
CA THR A 102 4.25 24.97 4.60
C THR A 102 3.61 24.14 5.72
N LEU A 103 3.04 24.81 6.73
CA LEU A 103 2.28 24.13 7.79
C LEU A 103 1.07 23.36 7.22
N LEU A 104 0.45 23.89 6.16
CA LEU A 104 -0.67 23.24 5.48
C LEU A 104 -0.22 21.91 4.85
N GLU A 105 0.94 21.88 4.20
CA GLU A 105 1.49 20.66 3.61
C GLU A 105 1.85 19.64 4.70
N MET A 106 2.52 20.06 5.77
CA MET A 106 2.92 19.15 6.86
C MET A 106 1.71 18.47 7.53
N ILE A 107 0.72 19.26 7.97
CA ILE A 107 -0.50 18.74 8.61
C ILE A 107 -1.34 17.97 7.59
N GLY A 108 -1.36 18.45 6.34
CA GLY A 108 -2.06 17.85 5.23
C GLY A 108 -1.57 16.44 4.92
N TYR A 109 -0.26 16.27 4.74
CA TYR A 109 0.35 14.97 4.44
C TYR A 109 0.19 13.98 5.59
N LEU A 110 0.30 14.44 6.84
CA LEU A 110 0.00 13.61 8.00
C LEU A 110 -1.46 13.13 8.00
N SER A 111 -2.39 14.02 7.67
CA SER A 111 -3.82 13.69 7.57
C SER A 111 -4.10 12.71 6.43
N ILE A 112 -3.47 12.91 5.27
CA ILE A 112 -3.59 12.01 4.11
C ILE A 112 -3.06 10.62 4.44
N PHE A 113 -1.92 10.51 5.13
CA PHE A 113 -1.40 9.22 5.59
C PHE A 113 -2.40 8.49 6.50
N ALA A 114 -2.95 9.19 7.50
CA ALA A 114 -3.93 8.61 8.41
C ALA A 114 -5.21 8.16 7.68
N ILE A 115 -5.73 9.00 6.77
CA ILE A 115 -6.90 8.67 5.94
C ILE A 115 -6.61 7.45 5.06
N GLY A 116 -5.47 7.44 4.36
CA GLY A 116 -5.06 6.33 3.50
C GLY A 116 -4.95 5.01 4.26
N LEU A 117 -4.38 5.04 5.47
CA LEU A 117 -4.28 3.87 6.33
C LEU A 117 -5.65 3.37 6.81
N ILE A 118 -6.54 4.27 7.23
CA ILE A 118 -7.91 3.92 7.63
C ILE A 118 -8.66 3.30 6.45
N LEU A 119 -8.57 3.91 5.26
CA LEU A 119 -9.19 3.38 4.04
C LEU A 119 -8.65 1.98 3.74
N PHE A 120 -7.33 1.79 3.71
CA PHE A 120 -6.72 0.49 3.48
C PHE A 120 -7.28 -0.59 4.42
N ILE A 121 -7.32 -0.31 5.73
CA ILE A 121 -7.86 -1.23 6.74
C ILE A 121 -9.35 -1.53 6.50
N VAL A 122 -10.17 -0.51 6.26
CA VAL A 122 -11.63 -0.68 6.05
C VAL A 122 -11.90 -1.49 4.80
N ILE A 123 -11.19 -1.21 3.70
CA ILE A 123 -11.35 -1.90 2.43
C ILE A 123 -10.97 -3.38 2.59
N ALA A 124 -9.80 -3.66 3.18
CA ALA A 124 -9.35 -5.02 3.42
C ALA A 124 -10.33 -5.82 4.32
N ARG A 125 -10.92 -5.18 5.33
CA ARG A 125 -11.96 -5.80 6.18
C ARG A 125 -13.21 -6.17 5.38
N LEU A 126 -13.73 -5.24 4.58
CA LEU A 126 -14.94 -5.48 3.80
C LEU A 126 -14.73 -6.57 2.75
N ASP A 127 -13.52 -6.60 2.18
CA ASP A 127 -13.11 -7.61 1.20
C ASP A 127 -13.02 -9.01 1.83
N SER A 128 -12.33 -9.13 2.97
CA SER A 128 -12.22 -10.40 3.70
C SER A 128 -13.58 -10.98 4.12
N LEU A 129 -14.57 -10.14 4.35
CA LEU A 129 -15.91 -10.60 4.71
C LEU A 129 -16.76 -10.95 3.48
N LYS A 130 -16.29 -10.73 2.24
CA LYS A 130 -17.11 -10.90 1.02
C LYS A 130 -18.47 -10.22 1.14
N VAL A 131 -18.51 -9.02 1.74
CA VAL A 131 -19.75 -8.24 1.94
C VAL A 131 -20.16 -7.53 0.65
N LEU A 132 -19.20 -7.25 -0.22
CA LEU A 132 -19.37 -6.40 -1.39
C LEU A 132 -19.54 -7.22 -2.67
N SER A 133 -20.35 -6.70 -3.59
CA SER A 133 -20.38 -7.18 -4.97
C SER A 133 -19.10 -6.80 -5.70
N SER A 134 -18.76 -7.50 -6.79
CA SER A 134 -17.55 -7.22 -7.57
C SER A 134 -17.46 -5.79 -8.11
N SER A 135 -18.61 -5.17 -8.45
CA SER A 135 -18.67 -3.77 -8.86
C SER A 135 -18.40 -2.80 -7.71
N ALA A 136 -18.94 -3.08 -6.52
CA ALA A 136 -18.70 -2.26 -5.33
C ALA A 136 -17.24 -2.38 -4.86
N GLN A 137 -16.62 -3.56 -4.95
CA GLN A 137 -15.19 -3.75 -4.68
C GLN A 137 -14.33 -2.88 -5.59
N MET A 138 -14.58 -2.90 -6.91
CA MET A 138 -13.82 -2.09 -7.86
C MET A 138 -13.90 -0.59 -7.56
N VAL A 139 -15.10 -0.08 -7.26
CA VAL A 139 -15.30 1.33 -6.86
C VAL A 139 -14.54 1.63 -5.57
N LEU A 140 -14.62 0.74 -4.59
CA LEU A 140 -14.01 0.94 -3.29
C LEU A 140 -12.48 0.94 -3.38
N TYR A 141 -11.87 0.02 -4.14
CA TYR A 141 -10.43 0.04 -4.44
C TYR A 141 -10.02 1.30 -5.21
N GLY A 142 -10.86 1.76 -6.15
CA GLY A 142 -10.66 3.01 -6.85
C GLY A 142 -10.64 4.22 -5.90
N ILE A 143 -11.56 4.29 -4.94
CA ILE A 143 -11.58 5.33 -3.90
C ILE A 143 -10.35 5.19 -2.98
N GLY A 144 -10.02 3.98 -2.55
CA GLY A 144 -8.89 3.71 -1.65
C GLY A 144 -7.56 4.19 -2.21
N GLY A 145 -7.31 3.99 -3.50
CA GLY A 145 -6.12 4.49 -4.18
C GLY A 145 -6.23 5.94 -4.62
N GLY A 146 -7.39 6.36 -5.15
CA GLY A 146 -7.58 7.67 -5.77
C GLY A 146 -7.75 8.81 -4.78
N LEU A 147 -8.45 8.60 -3.66
CA LEU A 147 -8.75 9.67 -2.71
C LEU A 147 -7.49 10.28 -2.07
N PRO A 148 -6.50 9.52 -1.57
CA PRO A 148 -5.25 10.08 -1.07
C PRO A 148 -4.50 10.91 -2.12
N LEU A 149 -4.49 10.47 -3.39
CA LEU A 149 -3.86 11.20 -4.49
C LEU A 149 -4.57 12.53 -4.79
N VAL A 150 -5.91 12.50 -4.85
CA VAL A 150 -6.72 13.72 -5.07
C VAL A 150 -6.48 14.72 -3.93
N LEU A 151 -6.47 14.25 -2.68
CA LEU A 151 -6.17 15.10 -1.52
C LEU A 151 -4.75 15.67 -1.58
N PHE A 152 -3.76 14.87 -1.97
CA PHE A 152 -2.37 15.32 -2.12
C PHE A 152 -2.25 16.47 -3.14
N ILE A 153 -2.87 16.28 -4.32
CA ILE A 153 -2.90 17.31 -5.37
C ILE A 153 -3.68 18.55 -4.89
N ALA A 154 -4.83 18.36 -4.24
CA ALA A 154 -5.64 19.45 -3.73
C ALA A 154 -4.88 20.31 -2.72
N ILE A 155 -4.09 19.71 -1.83
CA ILE A 155 -3.25 20.44 -0.86
C ILE A 155 -2.16 21.24 -1.58
N LYS A 156 -1.45 20.65 -2.56
CA LYS A 156 -0.45 21.38 -3.36
C LYS A 156 -1.07 22.56 -4.11
N LEU A 157 -2.24 22.38 -4.74
CA LEU A 157 -2.95 23.45 -5.45
C LEU A 157 -3.45 24.54 -4.50
N LEU A 158 -4.00 24.16 -3.35
CA LEU A 158 -4.47 25.10 -2.34
C LEU A 158 -3.31 25.91 -1.75
N ASN A 159 -2.18 25.26 -1.50
CA ASN A 159 -0.95 25.92 -1.03
C ASN A 159 -0.47 26.98 -2.01
N LYS A 160 -0.47 26.65 -3.32
CA LYS A 160 -0.13 27.59 -4.39
C LYS A 160 -1.14 28.72 -4.53
N TRP A 161 -2.43 28.42 -4.42
CA TRP A 161 -3.51 29.41 -4.58
C TRP A 161 -3.56 30.43 -3.43
N LEU A 162 -3.23 29.99 -2.21
CA LEU A 162 -3.13 30.84 -1.03
C LEU A 162 -1.77 31.54 -0.88
N GLU A 163 -0.83 31.30 -1.80
CA GLU A 163 0.54 31.85 -1.79
C GLU A 163 1.23 31.72 -0.42
N LEU A 164 1.01 30.57 0.25
CA LEU A 164 1.55 30.34 1.58
C LEU A 164 3.08 30.24 1.54
N THR A 165 3.73 30.94 2.46
CA THR A 165 5.19 30.90 2.58
C THR A 165 5.64 29.64 3.30
N PRO A 166 6.76 29.02 2.85
CA PRO A 166 7.30 27.83 3.50
C PRO A 166 7.79 28.20 4.90
N VAL A 167 7.40 27.39 5.88
CA VAL A 167 7.89 27.52 7.26
C VAL A 167 9.25 26.86 7.41
N TRP A 168 9.52 25.86 6.57
CA TRP A 168 10.79 25.17 6.52
C TRP A 168 11.29 25.09 5.09
N THR A 169 12.56 25.44 4.88
CA THR A 169 13.27 25.33 3.62
C THR A 169 14.60 24.61 3.88
N ALA A 170 14.88 23.58 3.08
CA ALA A 170 16.12 22.83 3.21
C ALA A 170 17.29 23.62 2.62
N THR A 171 18.40 23.68 3.36
CA THR A 171 19.69 24.11 2.82
C THR A 171 20.26 23.06 1.85
N PRO A 172 21.20 23.43 0.95
CA PRO A 172 21.83 22.46 0.04
C PRO A 172 22.46 21.26 0.76
N LEU A 173 23.07 21.50 1.93
CA LEU A 173 23.62 20.42 2.76
C LEU A 173 22.52 19.50 3.30
N GLN A 174 21.39 20.06 3.76
CA GLN A 174 20.25 19.28 4.23
C GLN A 174 19.61 18.47 3.10
N ASN A 175 19.48 19.02 1.88
CA ASN A 175 19.00 18.28 0.72
C ASN A 175 19.86 17.04 0.43
N ASN A 176 21.19 17.19 0.41
CA ASN A 176 22.09 16.06 0.20
C ASN A 176 21.96 14.99 1.30
N LEU A 177 21.81 15.40 2.56
CA LEU A 177 21.58 14.47 3.67
C LEU A 177 20.25 13.71 3.54
N ILE A 178 19.17 14.42 3.17
CA ILE A 178 17.86 13.81 2.94
C ILE A 178 17.94 12.77 1.82
N ILE A 179 18.60 13.08 0.71
CA ILE A 179 18.77 12.15 -0.41
C ILE A 179 19.45 10.87 0.08
N ILE A 180 20.54 10.97 0.84
CA ILE A 180 21.27 9.80 1.34
C ILE A 180 20.39 8.99 2.30
N VAL A 181 19.77 9.64 3.29
CA VAL A 181 18.97 8.97 4.32
C VAL A 181 17.74 8.28 3.70
N CYS A 182 16.98 8.97 2.86
CA CYS A 182 15.82 8.40 2.19
C CYS A 182 16.22 7.25 1.25
N SER A 183 17.31 7.38 0.50
CA SER A 183 17.79 6.32 -0.40
C SER A 183 18.18 5.05 0.38
N LEU A 184 18.92 5.20 1.48
CA LEU A 184 19.25 4.08 2.36
C LEU A 184 17.99 3.46 2.97
N TYR A 185 17.04 4.29 3.39
CA TYR A 185 15.77 3.82 3.96
C TYR A 185 14.95 3.02 2.94
N PHE A 186 14.89 3.45 1.67
CA PHE A 186 14.24 2.69 0.60
C PHE A 186 14.90 1.33 0.36
N ILE A 187 16.24 1.25 0.41
CA ILE A 187 16.96 -0.03 0.29
C ILE A 187 16.62 -0.96 1.46
N VAL A 188 16.66 -0.47 2.70
CA VAL A 188 16.27 -1.25 3.89
C VAL A 188 14.83 -1.74 3.76
N CYS A 189 13.91 -0.85 3.39
CA CYS A 189 12.51 -1.17 3.16
C CYS A 189 12.33 -2.21 2.04
N SER A 190 13.09 -2.13 0.96
CA SER A 190 13.06 -3.10 -0.14
C SER A 190 13.44 -4.50 0.31
N ILE A 191 14.48 -4.61 1.15
CA ILE A 191 14.93 -5.87 1.73
C ILE A 191 13.87 -6.42 2.69
N MET A 192 13.35 -5.58 3.59
CA MET A 192 12.35 -5.98 4.59
C MET A 192 11.03 -6.44 3.96
N MET A 193 10.50 -5.66 3.01
CA MET A 193 9.26 -5.99 2.31
C MET A 193 9.47 -7.01 1.20
N LYS A 194 10.71 -7.40 0.89
CA LYS A 194 11.09 -8.29 -0.22
C LYS A 194 10.49 -7.84 -1.56
N THR A 195 10.36 -6.53 -1.75
CA THR A 195 9.76 -5.93 -2.95
C THR A 195 10.64 -4.83 -3.50
N TRP A 196 10.88 -4.89 -4.81
CA TRP A 196 11.70 -3.91 -5.53
C TRP A 196 10.90 -2.64 -5.85
N SER A 197 9.58 -2.68 -5.73
CA SER A 197 8.68 -1.55 -5.97
C SER A 197 9.05 -0.34 -5.12
N THR A 198 9.52 -0.55 -3.89
CA THR A 198 9.99 0.50 -2.98
C THR A 198 11.17 1.32 -3.51
N ILE A 199 11.95 0.79 -4.46
CA ILE A 199 13.07 1.49 -5.11
C ILE A 199 12.66 1.97 -6.51
N VAL A 200 11.93 1.13 -7.26
CA VAL A 200 11.55 1.44 -8.64
C VAL A 200 10.59 2.63 -8.71
N VAL A 201 9.61 2.71 -7.82
CA VAL A 201 8.62 3.80 -7.81
C VAL A 201 9.25 5.17 -7.56
N PRO A 202 10.09 5.40 -6.53
CA PRO A 202 10.70 6.71 -6.34
C PRO A 202 11.66 7.08 -7.49
N LEU A 203 12.40 6.12 -8.05
CA LEU A 203 13.21 6.37 -9.25
C LEU A 203 12.35 6.81 -10.44
N LEU A 204 11.20 6.17 -10.65
CA LEU A 204 10.25 6.56 -11.71
C LEU A 204 9.75 8.00 -11.54
N ILE A 205 9.62 8.49 -10.30
CA ILE A 205 9.19 9.86 -10.01
C ILE A 205 10.33 10.86 -10.24
N ILE A 206 11.56 10.50 -9.86
CA ILE A 206 12.71 11.41 -9.82
C ILE A 206 13.41 11.53 -11.18
N VAL A 207 13.61 10.40 -11.87
CA VAL A 207 14.43 10.29 -13.09
C VAL A 207 13.88 11.07 -14.30
N PRO A 208 12.55 11.21 -14.52
CA PRO A 208 12.03 11.93 -15.68
C PRO A 208 12.49 13.38 -15.80
N THR A 209 12.54 14.11 -14.68
CA THR A 209 12.88 15.54 -14.64
C THR A 209 14.30 15.84 -15.15
N PRO A 210 15.38 15.23 -14.63
CA PRO A 210 16.72 15.44 -15.16
C PRO A 210 16.84 14.93 -16.61
N ILE A 211 16.18 13.84 -16.99
CA ILE A 211 16.18 13.38 -18.39
C ILE A 211 15.58 14.43 -19.32
N ALA A 212 14.42 15.00 -18.96
CA ALA A 212 13.75 16.00 -19.78
C ALA A 212 14.60 17.26 -19.97
N SER A 213 15.39 17.64 -18.96
CA SER A 213 16.28 18.80 -19.03
C SER A 213 17.38 18.68 -20.10
N TYR A 214 17.80 17.46 -20.47
CA TYR A 214 18.74 17.25 -21.57
C TYR A 214 18.13 17.46 -22.96
N PHE A 215 16.81 17.35 -23.10
CA PHE A 215 16.13 17.44 -24.41
C PHE A 215 15.65 18.85 -24.75
N THR A 216 15.36 19.69 -23.75
CA THR A 216 14.81 21.03 -23.99
C THR A 216 15.02 21.93 -22.79
N ASP A 217 15.29 23.22 -23.03
CA ASP A 217 15.39 24.25 -22.00
C ASP A 217 14.03 24.91 -21.66
N SER A 218 12.98 24.60 -22.43
CA SER A 218 11.65 25.15 -22.21
C SER A 218 10.95 24.43 -21.05
N GLU A 219 10.62 25.15 -19.97
CA GLU A 219 9.92 24.61 -18.79
C GLU A 219 8.65 23.83 -19.14
N LYS A 220 7.83 24.36 -20.06
CA LYS A 220 6.59 23.71 -20.50
C LYS A 220 6.88 22.37 -21.19
N SER A 221 7.89 22.35 -22.06
CA SER A 221 8.27 21.15 -22.79
C SER A 221 8.92 20.10 -21.87
N GLN A 222 9.73 20.53 -20.90
CA GLN A 222 10.31 19.66 -19.88
C GLN A 222 9.21 18.98 -19.03
N ALA A 223 8.20 19.73 -18.61
CA ALA A 223 7.08 19.19 -17.84
C ALA A 223 6.29 18.15 -18.64
N ILE A 224 6.02 18.40 -19.92
CA ILE A 224 5.30 17.46 -20.79
C ILE A 224 6.12 16.17 -21.00
N ILE A 225 7.43 16.30 -21.27
CA ILE A 225 8.31 15.14 -21.46
C ILE A 225 8.39 14.32 -20.16
N SER A 226 8.61 14.98 -19.03
CA SER A 226 8.68 14.32 -17.71
C SER A 226 7.39 13.57 -17.38
N ALA A 227 6.24 14.22 -17.58
CA ALA A 227 4.92 13.61 -17.37
C ALA A 227 4.70 12.42 -18.32
N SER A 228 5.14 12.52 -19.57
CA SER A 228 5.02 11.44 -20.56
C SER A 228 5.86 10.22 -20.18
N ILE A 229 7.09 10.43 -19.71
CA ILE A 229 7.97 9.35 -19.22
C ILE A 229 7.36 8.71 -17.96
N LEU A 230 6.84 9.51 -17.03
CA LEU A 230 6.20 9.03 -15.81
C LEU A 230 4.95 8.18 -16.11
N MET A 231 4.06 8.67 -16.99
CA MET A 231 2.85 7.94 -17.41
C MET A 231 3.22 6.66 -18.18
N GLY A 232 4.16 6.74 -19.13
CA GLY A 232 4.59 5.58 -19.90
C GLY A 232 5.23 4.50 -19.01
N GLY A 233 6.14 4.89 -18.12
CA GLY A 233 6.82 3.94 -17.24
C GLY A 233 5.89 3.33 -16.18
N SER A 234 4.95 4.10 -15.61
CA SER A 234 3.95 3.55 -14.69
C SER A 234 2.99 2.57 -15.37
N LEU A 235 2.62 2.81 -16.63
CA LEU A 235 1.85 1.85 -17.45
C LEU A 235 2.65 0.56 -17.69
N LEU A 236 3.94 0.66 -18.02
CA LEU A 236 4.79 -0.52 -18.22
C LEU A 236 4.93 -1.36 -16.96
N ILE A 237 5.12 -0.74 -15.80
CA ILE A 237 5.17 -1.45 -14.51
C ILE A 237 3.83 -2.13 -14.23
N SER A 238 2.72 -1.43 -14.45
CA SER A 238 1.38 -1.99 -14.24
C SER A 238 1.11 -3.18 -15.16
N LEU A 239 1.51 -3.10 -16.43
CA LEU A 239 1.44 -4.20 -17.39
C LEU A 239 2.32 -5.37 -16.96
N TYR A 240 3.57 -5.11 -16.55
CA TYR A 240 4.49 -6.13 -16.06
C TYR A 240 3.90 -6.89 -14.86
N LEU A 241 3.38 -6.18 -13.86
CA LEU A 241 2.74 -6.79 -12.69
C LEU A 241 1.49 -7.58 -13.10
N PHE A 242 0.70 -7.10 -14.05
CA PHE A 242 -0.46 -7.81 -14.56
C PHE A 242 -0.08 -9.13 -15.28
N PHE A 243 0.99 -9.11 -16.09
CA PHE A 243 1.49 -10.32 -16.75
C PHE A 243 2.10 -11.30 -15.76
N GLN A 244 2.84 -10.81 -14.77
CA GLN A 244 3.39 -11.63 -13.68
C GLN A 244 2.26 -12.33 -12.91
N MET A 245 1.25 -11.58 -12.48
CA MET A 245 0.09 -12.12 -11.77
C MET A 245 -0.66 -13.17 -12.61
N LYS A 246 -0.81 -12.95 -13.92
CA LYS A 246 -1.38 -13.96 -14.84
C LYS A 246 -0.53 -15.21 -14.98
N ARG A 247 0.79 -15.11 -14.90
CA ARG A 247 1.69 -16.26 -14.98
C ARG A 247 1.61 -17.09 -13.70
N ASP A 248 1.66 -16.44 -12.55
CA ASP A 248 1.60 -17.10 -11.24
C ASP A 248 0.24 -17.82 -11.05
N MET A 249 -0.86 -17.22 -11.52
CA MET A 249 -2.19 -17.87 -11.57
C MET A 249 -2.25 -19.11 -12.48
N LYS A 250 -1.39 -19.22 -13.50
CA LYS A 250 -1.33 -20.39 -14.40
C LYS A 250 -0.46 -21.51 -13.83
N GLU A 251 0.53 -21.19 -13.03
CA GLU A 251 1.40 -22.19 -12.36
C GLU A 251 0.72 -22.83 -11.14
N THR A 252 -0.38 -22.24 -10.65
CA THR A 252 -1.16 -22.74 -9.50
C THR A 252 -2.44 -23.51 -9.93
N GLN A 253 -2.59 -23.84 -11.20
CA GLN A 253 -3.67 -24.68 -11.75
C GLN A 253 -3.13 -26.01 -12.26
#